data_AF-A0A3M2T8B8-F1
#
_entry.id   AF-A0A3M2T8B8-F1
#
_cell.length_a   1.000
_cell.length_b   1.000
_cell.length_c   1.000
_cell.angle_alpha   90.00
_cell.angle_beta   90.00
_cell.angle_gamma   90.00
#
_symmetry.space_group_name_H-M   'P 1'
#
loop_
_entity.id
_entity.type
_entity.pdbx_description
1 polymer ?
#
loop_
_entity_poly.entity_id
_entity_poly.type
_entity_poly.pdbx_seq_one_letter_code
_entity_poly.pdbx_strand_id
1 'polypeptide(L)'
;MTEFRCIGAGCCGTVWTSPSEPSTAYKREDGPQRRSILNDFTMHKHLQIVLDSTQLPHRFRIPECHRLISSSDPWWDANSHRFPAGCIPSSAIQAQRIPPMSQPVRDMLVDRYCAAPLRDEIKRSWENLDCLIRPYLGRRRFLNADGRPRAKIFFSLRNLPLHLDQMEELGESLDDIKIYAETMAEALAVMHWRTGIDGNDVEFVLASPPSHGESVVTNVLGAHAVWVLDFDLCRAMPMNEQGVQQTVTAFYRNDPYFPRLRSSPLLWEVFREQSLRCSEMGNAAEIDRRVLHSGLFVRAIEEREATRESY
;
A
#
# COMPACT_ATOMS: atom_id res chain seq x y z
N MET A 1 6.58 27.60 17.12
CA MET A 1 6.56 26.65 15.98
C MET A 1 5.72 25.45 16.39
N THR A 2 5.00 24.81 15.48
CA THR A 2 4.15 23.65 15.80
C THR A 2 4.96 22.36 15.85
N GLU A 3 4.73 21.55 16.89
CA GLU A 3 5.35 20.24 17.09
C GLU A 3 5.01 19.25 15.96
N PHE A 4 5.93 18.33 15.68
CA PHE A 4 5.68 17.20 14.80
C PHE A 4 4.72 16.22 15.47
N ARG A 5 3.82 15.67 14.66
CA ARG A 5 2.83 14.69 15.08
C ARG A 5 3.15 13.34 14.46
N CYS A 6 3.21 12.30 15.28
CA CYS A 6 3.37 10.92 14.80
C CYS A 6 2.07 10.46 14.13
N ILE A 7 2.15 10.03 12.87
CA ILE A 7 1.03 9.59 12.03
C ILE A 7 1.07 8.11 11.69
N GLY A 8 2.17 7.41 12.00
CA GLY A 8 2.30 5.98 11.78
C GLY A 8 3.57 5.43 12.42
N ALA A 9 3.60 4.12 12.64
CA ALA A 9 4.78 3.41 13.11
C ALA A 9 4.78 1.99 12.53
N GLY A 10 5.95 1.47 12.22
CA GLY A 10 6.14 0.15 11.62
C GLY A 10 7.56 -0.36 11.85
N CYS A 11 7.97 -1.37 11.08
CA CYS A 11 9.27 -2.01 11.26
C CYS A 11 10.48 -1.13 10.88
N CYS A 12 10.33 -0.15 9.98
CA CYS A 12 11.42 0.81 9.70
C CYS A 12 11.54 1.89 10.78
N GLY A 13 10.45 2.15 11.51
CA GLY A 13 10.36 3.24 12.47
C GLY A 13 9.05 4.00 12.36
N THR A 14 9.11 5.29 12.69
CA THR A 14 7.96 6.17 12.88
C THR A 14 7.80 7.16 11.74
N VAL A 15 6.55 7.53 11.42
CA VAL A 15 6.20 8.50 10.39
C VAL A 15 5.59 9.73 11.06
N TRP A 16 6.06 10.92 10.67
CA TRP A 16 5.68 12.19 11.28
C TRP A 16 5.18 13.18 10.25
N THR A 17 4.34 14.13 10.67
CA THR A 17 3.95 15.28 9.87
C THR A 17 3.98 16.55 10.70
N SER A 18 4.21 17.68 10.04
CA SER A 18 4.14 19.00 10.66
C SER A 18 2.75 19.60 10.43
N PRO A 19 2.07 20.16 11.44
CA PRO A 19 0.85 20.95 11.22
C PRO A 19 1.04 22.15 10.29
N SER A 20 2.26 22.70 10.21
CA SER A 20 2.60 23.78 9.27
C SER A 20 2.81 23.30 7.82
N GLU A 21 3.03 21.99 7.62
CA GLU A 21 3.30 21.37 6.32
C GLU A 21 2.48 20.07 6.20
N PRO A 22 1.14 20.15 6.20
CA PRO A 22 0.26 19.00 6.38
C PRO A 22 0.29 18.01 5.20
N SER A 23 0.88 18.41 4.07
CA SER A 23 1.11 17.60 2.87
C SER A 23 2.46 16.85 2.88
N THR A 24 3.28 17.01 3.91
CA THR A 24 4.61 16.39 4.01
C THR A 24 4.64 15.35 5.12
N ALA A 25 5.27 14.21 4.84
CA ALA A 25 5.56 13.14 5.77
C ALA A 25 7.07 12.93 5.91
N TYR A 26 7.50 12.62 7.13
CA TYR A 26 8.87 12.30 7.50
C TYR A 26 8.92 10.90 8.09
N LYS A 27 9.41 9.91 7.34
CA LYS A 27 9.58 8.53 7.82
C LYS A 27 10.98 8.38 8.39
N ARG A 28 11.10 8.16 9.70
CA ARG A 28 12.36 8.08 10.44
C ARG A 28 12.80 6.64 10.64
N GLU A 29 14.12 6.44 10.63
CA GLU A 29 14.79 5.18 10.93
C GLU A 29 15.00 5.00 12.44
N ASP A 30 13.92 4.78 13.18
CA ASP A 30 13.93 4.47 14.61
C ASP A 30 13.27 3.12 14.95
N GLY A 31 13.12 2.27 13.94
CA GLY A 31 12.71 0.88 14.06
C GLY A 31 13.87 -0.10 14.29
N PRO A 32 13.57 -1.41 14.40
CA PRO A 32 14.59 -2.46 14.51
C PRO A 32 15.59 -2.45 13.33
N GLN A 33 16.86 -2.77 13.62
CA GLN A 33 18.02 -2.72 12.69
C GLN A 33 17.90 -3.53 11.37
N ARG A 34 16.80 -4.26 11.16
CA ARG A 34 16.60 -5.14 9.99
C ARG A 34 15.89 -4.47 8.81
N ARG A 35 15.31 -3.28 8.99
CA ARG A 35 14.70 -2.50 7.91
C ARG A 35 15.55 -1.26 7.64
N SER A 36 15.60 -0.82 6.39
CA SER A 36 16.49 0.28 5.97
C SER A 36 15.72 1.39 5.26
N ILE A 37 15.76 2.60 5.83
CA ILE A 37 15.19 3.79 5.21
C ILE A 37 15.95 4.17 3.94
N LEU A 38 17.25 3.87 3.86
CA LEU A 38 18.02 4.05 2.63
C LEU A 38 17.50 3.14 1.50
N ASN A 39 17.19 1.87 1.79
CA ASN A 39 16.63 0.98 0.78
C ASN A 39 15.24 1.44 0.33
N ASP A 40 14.37 1.80 1.27
CA ASP A 40 13.04 2.36 0.98
C ASP A 40 13.15 3.57 0.05
N PHE A 41 14.01 4.54 0.40
CA PHE A 41 14.26 5.72 -0.44
C PHE A 41 14.73 5.33 -1.85
N THR A 42 15.69 4.40 -1.95
CA THR A 42 16.30 4.00 -3.22
C THR A 42 15.27 3.33 -4.13
N MET A 43 14.51 2.36 -3.61
CA MET A 43 13.49 1.64 -4.38
C MET A 43 12.33 2.56 -4.77
N HIS A 44 11.86 3.39 -3.83
CA HIS A 44 10.80 4.36 -4.08
C HIS A 44 11.21 5.37 -5.16
N LYS A 45 12.42 5.96 -5.05
CA LYS A 45 12.89 6.95 -6.02
C LYS A 45 13.12 6.34 -7.40
N HIS A 46 13.59 5.10 -7.47
CA HIS A 46 13.74 4.37 -8.73
C HIS A 46 12.40 4.14 -9.42
N LEU A 47 11.38 3.68 -8.69
CA LEU A 47 10.02 3.55 -9.23
C LEU A 47 9.50 4.90 -9.72
N GLN A 48 9.63 5.96 -8.93
CA GLN A 48 9.19 7.31 -9.33
C GLN A 48 9.85 7.78 -10.64
N ILE A 49 11.18 7.60 -10.80
CA ILE A 49 11.89 7.98 -12.03
C ILE A 49 11.35 7.21 -13.25
N VAL A 50 11.03 5.92 -13.10
CA VAL A 50 10.46 5.12 -14.20
C VAL A 50 9.05 5.59 -14.55
N LEU A 51 8.22 5.93 -13.56
CA LEU A 51 6.89 6.50 -13.81
C LEU A 51 6.97 7.84 -14.54
N ASP A 52 7.81 8.75 -14.05
CA ASP A 52 8.00 10.09 -14.61
C ASP A 52 8.56 10.05 -16.05
N SER A 53 9.47 9.10 -16.34
CA SER A 53 10.10 8.97 -17.66
C SER A 53 9.23 8.30 -18.71
N THR A 54 8.35 7.37 -18.31
CA THR A 54 7.47 6.68 -19.27
C THR A 54 6.26 7.51 -19.65
N GLN A 55 5.79 8.42 -18.78
CA GLN A 55 4.56 9.21 -18.94
C GLN A 55 3.33 8.38 -19.33
N LEU A 56 3.36 7.07 -19.07
CA LEU A 56 2.24 6.19 -19.32
C LEU A 56 1.21 6.40 -18.22
N PRO A 57 -0.08 6.51 -18.55
CA PRO A 57 -1.11 6.59 -17.53
C PRO A 57 -1.10 5.30 -16.69
N HIS A 58 -1.29 5.47 -15.39
CA HIS A 58 -1.38 4.39 -14.42
C HIS A 58 -2.53 4.63 -13.43
N ARG A 59 -3.15 3.56 -12.93
CA ARG A 59 -4.29 3.64 -12.01
C ARG A 59 -3.90 3.84 -10.55
N PHE A 60 -2.67 3.49 -10.18
CA PHE A 60 -2.18 3.62 -8.81
C PHE A 60 -1.43 4.93 -8.59
N ARG A 61 -1.22 5.28 -7.32
CA ARG A 61 -0.43 6.43 -6.88
C ARG A 61 0.75 5.96 -6.03
N ILE A 62 1.85 6.69 -6.09
CA ILE A 62 2.92 6.63 -5.09
C ILE A 62 3.07 8.03 -4.50
N PRO A 63 3.43 8.18 -3.21
CA PRO A 63 3.76 9.48 -2.66
C PRO A 63 4.99 10.07 -3.37
N GLU A 64 5.03 11.37 -3.63
CA GLU A 64 6.26 11.98 -4.14
C GLU A 64 7.41 11.78 -3.14
N CYS A 65 8.49 11.14 -3.60
CA CYS A 65 9.69 10.90 -2.80
C CYS A 65 10.67 12.06 -3.02
N HIS A 66 10.73 13.01 -2.07
CA HIS A 66 11.49 14.25 -2.26
C HIS A 66 12.99 14.05 -2.04
N ARG A 67 13.39 13.64 -0.82
CA ARG A 67 14.80 13.45 -0.49
C ARG A 67 15.02 12.55 0.73
N LEU A 68 16.25 12.05 0.83
CA LEU A 68 16.79 11.43 2.03
C LEU A 68 17.46 12.50 2.92
N ILE A 69 17.22 12.43 4.22
CA ILE A 69 17.80 13.26 5.27
C ILE A 69 18.71 12.34 6.09
N SER A 70 20.00 12.65 6.17
CA SER A 70 20.93 11.89 7.04
C SER A 70 20.82 12.36 8.49
N SER A 71 21.36 11.59 9.44
CA SER A 71 21.45 11.99 10.85
C SER A 71 22.28 13.26 11.09
N SER A 72 23.15 13.64 10.15
CA SER A 72 24.01 14.83 10.19
C SER A 72 23.49 16.00 9.35
N ASP A 73 22.31 15.87 8.74
CA ASP A 73 21.75 16.90 7.88
C ASP A 73 21.33 18.14 8.70
N PRO A 74 21.66 19.38 8.27
CA PRO A 74 21.29 20.62 8.98
C PRO A 74 19.77 20.78 9.21
N TRP A 75 18.95 20.05 8.46
CA TRP A 75 17.51 19.96 8.71
C TRP A 75 17.21 19.52 10.16
N TRP A 76 18.03 18.64 10.75
CA TRP A 76 17.88 18.24 12.15
C TRP A 76 18.14 19.40 13.12
N ASP A 77 19.11 20.28 12.88
CA ASP A 77 19.36 21.44 13.75
C ASP A 77 18.13 22.36 13.78
N ALA A 78 17.48 22.55 12.63
CA ALA A 78 16.29 23.37 12.50
C ALA A 78 15.02 22.71 13.08
N ASN A 79 14.94 21.37 13.15
CA ASN A 79 13.69 20.65 13.42
C ASN A 79 13.70 19.76 14.67
N SER A 80 14.85 19.43 15.26
CA SER A 80 14.94 18.48 16.38
C SER A 80 14.08 18.90 17.58
N HIS A 81 14.06 20.20 17.89
CA HIS A 81 13.26 20.77 18.98
C HIS A 81 11.74 20.62 18.81
N ARG A 82 11.28 20.23 17.61
CA ARG A 82 9.87 20.06 17.26
C ARG A 82 9.40 18.61 17.43
N PHE A 83 10.31 17.66 17.65
CA PHE A 83 9.98 16.28 17.98
C PHE A 83 9.86 16.08 19.50
N PRO A 84 9.15 15.03 19.96
CA PRO A 84 9.11 14.70 21.38
C PRO A 84 10.51 14.48 21.98
N ALA A 85 10.64 14.76 23.28
CA ALA A 85 11.90 14.58 24.00
C ALA A 85 12.44 13.15 23.85
N GLY A 86 13.76 13.03 23.62
CA GLY A 86 14.42 11.75 23.39
C GLY A 86 14.50 11.32 21.92
N CYS A 87 13.91 12.09 20.99
CA CYS A 87 14.11 11.91 19.56
C CYS A 87 15.57 12.23 19.18
N ILE A 88 16.31 11.23 18.73
CA ILE A 88 17.68 11.36 18.24
C ILE A 88 17.66 11.53 16.71
N PRO A 89 18.50 12.42 16.13
CA PRO A 89 18.70 12.50 14.69
C PRO A 89 19.04 11.14 14.06
N SER A 90 18.33 10.78 13.00
CA SER A 90 18.44 9.49 12.31
C SER A 90 18.31 9.72 10.80
N SER A 91 18.53 8.67 10.00
CA SER A 91 18.10 8.70 8.60
C SER A 91 16.57 8.93 8.56
N ALA A 92 16.11 9.73 7.60
CA ALA A 92 14.69 9.93 7.36
C ALA A 92 14.39 10.19 5.88
N ILE A 93 13.23 9.75 5.40
CA ILE A 93 12.69 10.15 4.10
C ILE A 93 11.74 11.32 4.29
N GLN A 94 11.94 12.38 3.51
CA GLN A 94 10.93 13.40 3.29
C GLN A 94 10.13 13.04 2.02
N ALA A 95 8.83 12.83 2.18
CA ALA A 95 7.92 12.48 1.08
C ALA A 95 6.58 13.21 1.20
N GLN A 96 5.78 13.16 0.14
CA GLN A 96 4.38 13.53 0.19
C GLN A 96 3.67 12.70 1.26
N ARG A 97 2.81 13.34 2.05
CA ARG A 97 1.89 12.65 2.94
C ARG A 97 0.68 12.19 2.15
N ILE A 98 0.37 10.90 2.24
CA ILE A 98 -0.89 10.35 1.73
C ILE A 98 -2.06 10.99 2.51
N PRO A 99 -3.01 11.66 1.84
CA PRO A 99 -4.15 12.27 2.51
C PRO A 99 -5.04 11.20 3.17
N PRO A 100 -5.44 11.35 4.45
CA PRO A 100 -6.31 10.37 5.07
C PRO A 100 -7.70 10.36 4.45
N MET A 101 -8.46 9.28 4.67
CA MET A 101 -9.88 9.21 4.30
C MET A 101 -10.69 10.35 4.91
N SER A 102 -11.70 10.80 4.18
CA SER A 102 -12.59 11.90 4.60
C SER A 102 -13.32 11.60 5.92
N GLN A 103 -13.69 12.63 6.66
CA GLN A 103 -14.40 12.48 7.93
C GLN A 103 -15.68 11.64 7.82
N PRO A 104 -16.58 11.83 6.83
CA PRO A 104 -17.77 11.00 6.68
C PRO A 104 -17.45 9.50 6.57
N VAL A 105 -16.37 9.14 5.87
CA VAL A 105 -15.94 7.75 5.71
C VAL A 105 -15.38 7.19 7.01
N ARG A 106 -14.57 7.98 7.73
CA ARG A 106 -14.05 7.59 9.05
C ARG A 106 -15.19 7.34 10.03
N ASP A 107 -16.16 8.25 10.10
CA ASP A 107 -17.30 8.13 11.01
C ASP A 107 -18.14 6.89 10.68
N MET A 108 -18.40 6.63 9.39
CA MET A 108 -19.07 5.42 8.92
C MET A 108 -18.34 4.14 9.33
N LEU A 109 -17.01 4.08 9.14
CA LEU A 109 -16.21 2.91 9.51
C LEU A 109 -16.21 2.65 11.01
N VAL A 110 -16.18 3.71 11.82
CA VAL A 110 -16.30 3.61 13.28
C VAL A 110 -17.68 3.11 13.67
N ASP A 111 -18.74 3.68 13.11
CA ASP A 111 -20.11 3.27 13.42
C ASP A 111 -20.39 1.82 12.99
N ARG A 112 -19.76 1.34 11.92
CA ARG A 112 -19.93 -0.03 11.43
C ARG A 112 -19.13 -1.04 12.25
N TYR A 113 -17.86 -0.76 12.52
CA TYR A 113 -16.91 -1.79 12.97
C TYR A 113 -16.35 -1.59 14.38
N CYS A 114 -16.52 -0.41 14.98
CA CYS A 114 -16.11 -0.15 16.35
C CYS A 114 -17.23 -0.52 17.35
N ALA A 115 -16.84 -1.09 18.49
CA ALA A 115 -17.75 -1.39 19.60
C ALA A 115 -18.43 -0.11 20.10
N ALA A 116 -19.75 -0.15 20.30
CA ALA A 116 -20.57 1.03 20.62
C ALA A 116 -20.00 1.92 21.74
N PRO A 117 -19.47 1.39 22.87
CA PRO A 117 -18.92 2.23 23.93
C PRO A 117 -17.66 3.02 23.54
N LEU A 118 -16.94 2.60 22.50
CA LEU A 118 -15.66 3.20 22.09
C LEU A 118 -15.81 4.19 20.92
N ARG A 119 -16.98 4.27 20.28
CA ARG A 119 -17.16 5.03 19.02
C ARG A 119 -16.81 6.51 19.17
N ASP A 120 -17.34 7.16 20.21
CA ASP A 120 -17.13 8.59 20.45
C ASP A 120 -15.68 8.91 20.84
N GLU A 121 -15.01 7.97 21.51
CA GLU A 121 -13.58 8.08 21.82
C GLU A 121 -12.75 8.00 20.54
N ILE A 122 -12.99 6.97 19.72
CA ILE A 122 -12.27 6.75 18.47
C ILE A 122 -12.49 7.90 17.47
N LYS A 123 -13.71 8.41 17.33
CA LYS A 123 -14.02 9.56 16.45
C LYS A 123 -13.29 10.85 16.86
N ARG A 124 -13.02 11.02 18.15
CA ARG A 124 -12.31 12.20 18.70
C ARG A 124 -10.79 12.01 18.79
N SER A 125 -10.30 10.77 18.69
CA SER A 125 -8.87 10.46 18.79
C SER A 125 -8.10 11.08 17.63
N TRP A 126 -7.02 11.78 17.97
CA TRP A 126 -6.13 12.42 17.03
C TRP A 126 -5.42 11.43 16.12
N GLU A 127 -5.13 10.23 16.62
CA GLU A 127 -4.49 9.15 15.88
C GLU A 127 -5.38 8.66 14.74
N ASN A 128 -6.69 8.55 15.02
CA ASN A 128 -7.68 8.08 14.07
C ASN A 128 -7.98 9.11 12.96
N LEU A 129 -7.42 10.32 13.04
CA LEU A 129 -7.45 11.26 11.93
C LEU A 129 -6.61 10.79 10.73
N ASP A 130 -5.58 9.96 10.95
CA ASP A 130 -4.69 9.41 9.92
C ASP A 130 -5.22 8.11 9.32
N CYS A 131 -6.49 8.12 8.91
CA CYS A 131 -7.15 6.93 8.39
C CYS A 131 -6.62 6.55 7.00
N LEU A 132 -6.00 5.38 6.90
CA LEU A 132 -5.62 4.71 5.66
C LEU A 132 -6.21 3.30 5.69
N ILE A 133 -6.93 2.91 4.64
CA ILE A 133 -7.61 1.61 4.57
C ILE A 133 -6.73 0.65 3.78
N ARG A 134 -6.45 -0.56 4.28
CA ARG A 134 -5.74 -1.61 3.55
C ARG A 134 -6.75 -2.56 2.89
N PRO A 135 -6.95 -2.51 1.56
CA PRO A 135 -7.90 -3.37 0.86
C PRO A 135 -7.34 -4.79 0.69
N TYR A 136 -7.85 -5.76 1.44
CA TYR A 136 -7.39 -7.15 1.39
C TYR A 136 -8.32 -8.01 0.52
N LEU A 137 -8.00 -8.11 -0.78
CA LEU A 137 -8.78 -8.92 -1.73
C LEU A 137 -8.46 -10.42 -1.62
N GLY A 138 -7.31 -10.76 -1.05
CA GLY A 138 -6.85 -12.14 -0.89
C GLY A 138 -7.33 -12.83 0.37
N ARG A 139 -8.09 -12.16 1.23
CA ARG A 139 -8.52 -12.69 2.52
C ARG A 139 -9.91 -12.20 2.91
N ARG A 140 -10.75 -13.13 3.36
CA ARG A 140 -11.98 -12.87 4.12
C ARG A 140 -11.72 -13.01 5.61
N ARG A 141 -12.47 -12.32 6.47
CA ARG A 141 -12.33 -12.45 7.93
C ARG A 141 -12.58 -13.89 8.38
N PHE A 142 -11.84 -14.33 9.40
CA PHE A 142 -12.14 -15.58 10.09
C PHE A 142 -13.41 -15.44 10.93
N LEU A 143 -14.33 -16.36 10.72
CA LEU A 143 -15.56 -16.47 11.51
C LEU A 143 -15.33 -17.45 12.67
N ASN A 144 -15.94 -17.15 13.82
CA ASN A 144 -16.08 -18.07 14.93
C ASN A 144 -17.04 -19.22 14.54
N ALA A 145 -17.10 -20.26 15.37
CA ALA A 145 -18.01 -21.40 15.16
C ALA A 145 -19.51 -21.01 15.08
N ASP A 146 -19.89 -19.85 15.63
CA ASP A 146 -21.25 -19.30 15.56
C ASP A 146 -21.50 -18.44 14.30
N GLY A 147 -20.54 -18.43 13.36
CA GLY A 147 -20.61 -17.66 12.12
C GLY A 147 -20.32 -16.16 12.28
N ARG A 148 -19.97 -15.68 13.48
CA ARG A 148 -19.67 -14.26 13.71
C ARG A 148 -18.19 -13.96 13.54
N PRO A 149 -17.79 -12.79 13.01
CA PRO A 149 -16.39 -12.40 12.97
C PRO A 149 -15.77 -12.40 14.37
N ARG A 150 -14.52 -12.85 14.48
CA ARG A 150 -13.80 -12.81 15.75
C ARG A 150 -13.66 -11.37 16.23
N ALA A 151 -14.13 -11.09 17.46
CA ALA A 151 -14.08 -9.76 18.04
C ALA A 151 -12.61 -9.29 18.13
N LYS A 152 -12.31 -8.13 17.56
CA LYS A 152 -11.01 -7.47 17.76
C LYS A 152 -11.04 -6.73 19.09
N ILE A 153 -10.02 -6.98 19.90
CA ILE A 153 -9.82 -6.31 21.21
C ILE A 153 -9.43 -4.83 21.01
N PHE A 154 -8.83 -4.50 19.85
CA PHE A 154 -8.35 -3.15 19.51
C PHE A 154 -8.91 -2.69 18.16
N PHE A 155 -9.37 -1.44 18.10
CA PHE A 155 -9.86 -0.79 16.88
C PHE A 155 -9.04 0.49 16.60
N SER A 156 -8.57 0.63 15.37
CA SER A 156 -7.84 1.80 14.90
C SER A 156 -8.14 2.02 13.42
N LEU A 157 -8.29 3.28 13.04
CA LEU A 157 -8.44 3.70 11.64
C LEU A 157 -7.08 3.82 10.92
N ARG A 158 -5.96 3.85 11.65
CA ARG A 158 -4.62 3.79 11.04
C ARG A 158 -4.39 2.40 10.47
N ASN A 159 -4.05 2.32 9.18
CA ASN A 159 -3.80 1.06 8.49
C ASN A 159 -4.95 0.05 8.68
N LEU A 160 -6.20 0.52 8.60
CA LEU A 160 -7.40 -0.27 8.85
C LEU A 160 -7.51 -1.40 7.80
N PRO A 161 -7.36 -2.68 8.17
CA PRO A 161 -7.54 -3.77 7.23
C PRO A 161 -9.03 -3.93 6.89
N LEU A 162 -9.36 -3.80 5.61
CA LEU A 162 -10.70 -4.01 5.05
C LEU A 162 -10.67 -5.28 4.20
N HIS A 163 -11.25 -6.35 4.72
CA HIS A 163 -11.30 -7.65 4.06
C HIS A 163 -12.36 -7.68 2.96
N LEU A 164 -12.24 -8.61 2.02
CA LEU A 164 -13.18 -8.74 0.91
C LEU A 164 -14.65 -8.85 1.35
N ASP A 165 -14.94 -9.62 2.41
CA ASP A 165 -16.29 -9.74 2.97
C ASP A 165 -16.80 -8.44 3.61
N GLN A 166 -15.89 -7.58 4.09
CA GLN A 166 -16.24 -6.26 4.62
C GLN A 166 -16.59 -5.26 3.51
N MET A 167 -15.91 -5.33 2.36
CA MET A 167 -16.24 -4.51 1.19
C MET A 167 -17.66 -4.83 0.71
N GLU A 168 -17.98 -6.12 0.59
CA GLU A 168 -19.33 -6.60 0.26
C GLU A 168 -20.37 -6.17 1.31
N GLU A 169 -20.04 -6.28 2.60
CA GLU A 169 -20.90 -5.86 3.71
C GLU A 169 -21.21 -4.35 3.68
N LEU A 170 -20.24 -3.52 3.29
CA LEU A 170 -20.42 -2.07 3.13
C LEU A 170 -21.25 -1.71 1.90
N GLY A 171 -21.51 -2.67 1.00
CA GLY A 171 -22.24 -2.46 -0.24
C GLY A 171 -21.36 -1.95 -1.39
N GLU A 172 -20.05 -2.19 -1.36
CA GLU A 172 -19.21 -1.98 -2.54
C GLU A 172 -19.65 -2.93 -3.66
N SER A 173 -19.78 -2.41 -4.87
CA SER A 173 -20.13 -3.24 -6.02
C SER A 173 -18.95 -4.14 -6.40
N LEU A 174 -19.24 -5.29 -7.02
CA LEU A 174 -18.17 -6.15 -7.55
C LEU A 174 -17.29 -5.39 -8.56
N ASP A 175 -17.86 -4.47 -9.34
CA ASP A 175 -17.11 -3.69 -10.32
C ASP A 175 -16.17 -2.67 -9.65
N ASP A 176 -16.56 -2.08 -8.51
CA ASP A 176 -15.66 -1.24 -7.72
C ASP A 176 -14.48 -2.06 -7.16
N ILE A 177 -14.75 -3.26 -6.65
CA ILE A 177 -13.72 -4.14 -6.10
C ILE A 177 -12.77 -4.63 -7.20
N LYS A 178 -13.29 -4.88 -8.41
CA LYS A 178 -12.46 -5.21 -9.58
C LYS A 178 -11.46 -4.10 -9.89
N ILE A 179 -11.83 -2.82 -9.76
CA ILE A 179 -10.89 -1.71 -9.99
C ILE A 179 -9.69 -1.81 -9.04
N TYR A 180 -9.87 -2.24 -7.79
CA TYR A 180 -8.75 -2.47 -6.87
C TYR A 180 -7.85 -3.60 -7.35
N ALA A 181 -8.42 -4.71 -7.81
CA ALA A 181 -7.67 -5.85 -8.35
C ALA A 181 -6.86 -5.44 -9.60
N GLU A 182 -7.48 -4.70 -10.53
CA GLU A 182 -6.82 -4.15 -11.72
C GLU A 182 -5.67 -3.21 -11.34
N THR A 183 -5.90 -2.34 -10.36
CA THR A 183 -4.91 -1.35 -9.95
C THR A 183 -3.71 -1.99 -9.27
N MET A 184 -3.92 -3.03 -8.44
CA MET A 184 -2.84 -3.82 -7.84
C MET A 184 -2.06 -4.62 -8.89
N ALA A 185 -2.76 -5.23 -9.87
CA ALA A 185 -2.15 -5.93 -10.99
C ALA A 185 -1.25 -5.01 -11.81
N GLU A 186 -1.74 -3.82 -12.14
CA GLU A 186 -0.97 -2.80 -12.85
C GLU A 186 0.26 -2.36 -12.06
N ALA A 187 0.10 -2.07 -10.76
CA ALA A 187 1.21 -1.67 -9.90
C ALA A 187 2.31 -2.73 -9.87
N LEU A 188 1.95 -4.01 -9.66
CA LEU A 188 2.92 -5.11 -9.71
C LEU A 188 3.54 -5.25 -11.10
N ALA A 189 2.77 -5.20 -12.18
CA ALA A 189 3.31 -5.34 -13.54
C ALA A 189 4.32 -4.23 -13.88
N VAL A 190 4.06 -2.98 -13.44
CA VAL A 190 5.00 -1.87 -13.60
C VAL A 190 6.26 -2.09 -12.77
N MET A 191 6.10 -2.35 -11.47
CA MET A 191 7.22 -2.61 -10.56
C MET A 191 8.10 -3.76 -11.07
N HIS A 192 7.46 -4.87 -11.45
CA HIS A 192 8.16 -6.05 -11.92
C HIS A 192 8.85 -5.79 -13.27
N TRP A 193 8.07 -5.45 -14.30
CA TRP A 193 8.53 -5.64 -15.67
C TRP A 193 9.02 -4.35 -16.33
N ARG A 194 8.79 -3.19 -15.73
CA ARG A 194 9.31 -1.90 -16.20
C ARG A 194 10.38 -1.35 -15.28
N THR A 195 10.19 -1.49 -13.99
CA THR A 195 11.13 -0.97 -12.99
C THR A 195 12.19 -2.00 -12.58
N GLY A 196 11.89 -3.30 -12.71
CA GLY A 196 12.83 -4.36 -12.32
C GLY A 196 12.97 -4.51 -10.81
N ILE A 197 11.89 -4.27 -10.06
CA ILE A 197 11.81 -4.47 -8.61
C ILE A 197 10.77 -5.56 -8.27
N ASP A 198 11.02 -6.33 -7.23
CA ASP A 198 10.21 -7.51 -6.89
C ASP A 198 8.89 -7.23 -6.16
N GLY A 199 8.65 -5.99 -5.73
CA GLY A 199 7.44 -5.62 -5.00
C GLY A 199 7.30 -6.30 -3.64
N ASN A 200 8.40 -6.76 -3.03
CA ASN A 200 8.36 -7.43 -1.73
C ASN A 200 8.05 -6.46 -0.58
N ASP A 201 7.05 -6.82 0.21
CA ASP A 201 6.46 -6.10 1.33
C ASP A 201 5.83 -4.74 1.01
N VAL A 202 5.54 -4.45 -0.28
CA VAL A 202 4.79 -3.24 -0.61
C VAL A 202 3.38 -3.27 -0.02
N GLU A 203 2.94 -2.12 0.45
CA GLU A 203 1.63 -1.94 1.03
C GLU A 203 0.71 -1.15 0.09
N PHE A 204 -0.54 -1.59 0.01
CA PHE A 204 -1.59 -0.89 -0.73
C PHE A 204 -2.56 -0.25 0.26
N VAL A 205 -2.93 1.02 0.03
CA VAL A 205 -3.94 1.71 0.84
C VAL A 205 -4.93 2.49 -0.01
N LEU A 206 -6.19 2.55 0.43
CA LEU A 206 -7.19 3.49 -0.04
C LEU A 206 -7.11 4.75 0.80
N ALA A 207 -7.02 5.89 0.13
CA ALA A 207 -6.88 7.19 0.76
C ALA A 207 -7.53 8.27 -0.12
N SER A 208 -7.79 9.45 0.43
CA SER A 208 -8.37 10.54 -0.35
C SER A 208 -7.47 10.88 -1.56
N PRO A 209 -8.04 11.20 -2.72
CA PRO A 209 -7.24 11.49 -3.91
C PRO A 209 -6.54 12.85 -3.71
N PRO A 210 -5.42 13.10 -4.41
CA PRO A 210 -4.87 14.46 -4.48
C PRO A 210 -5.87 15.38 -5.17
N SER A 211 -5.77 16.70 -4.93
CA SER A 211 -6.72 17.70 -5.46
C SER A 211 -6.87 17.70 -6.99
N HIS A 212 -5.93 17.09 -7.71
CA HIS A 212 -5.93 16.97 -9.17
C HIS A 212 -5.43 15.58 -9.57
N GLY A 213 -6.22 14.82 -10.36
CA GLY A 213 -5.73 13.56 -10.91
C GLY A 213 -6.79 12.63 -11.49
N GLU A 214 -6.40 11.91 -12.53
CA GLU A 214 -7.11 10.72 -13.05
C GLU A 214 -7.00 9.55 -12.05
N SER A 215 -7.78 8.48 -12.24
CA SER A 215 -7.75 7.27 -11.39
C SER A 215 -8.34 7.44 -9.98
N VAL A 216 -9.48 8.13 -9.90
CA VAL A 216 -10.30 8.24 -8.68
C VAL A 216 -11.42 7.21 -8.72
N VAL A 217 -11.59 6.45 -7.64
CA VAL A 217 -12.73 5.56 -7.41
C VAL A 217 -13.73 6.29 -6.53
N THR A 218 -15.02 6.18 -6.84
CA THR A 218 -16.10 6.74 -6.02
C THR A 218 -17.13 5.68 -5.74
N ASN A 219 -17.22 5.24 -4.48
CA ASN A 219 -18.20 4.27 -4.00
C ASN A 219 -18.65 4.63 -2.58
N VAL A 220 -19.08 3.65 -1.78
CA VAL A 220 -19.50 3.84 -0.37
C VAL A 220 -18.38 4.40 0.53
N LEU A 221 -17.11 4.28 0.12
CA LEU A 221 -15.95 4.89 0.76
C LEU A 221 -15.68 6.34 0.27
N GLY A 222 -16.62 6.95 -0.44
CA GLY A 222 -16.47 8.27 -1.05
C GLY A 222 -15.45 8.28 -2.19
N ALA A 223 -15.01 9.46 -2.61
CA ALA A 223 -13.94 9.62 -3.58
C ALA A 223 -12.58 9.29 -2.95
N HIS A 224 -11.83 8.35 -3.53
CA HIS A 224 -10.54 7.87 -3.05
C HIS A 224 -9.67 7.34 -4.19
N ALA A 225 -8.41 7.05 -3.90
CA ALA A 225 -7.45 6.44 -4.83
C ALA A 225 -6.69 5.30 -4.16
N VAL A 226 -6.10 4.42 -4.97
CA VAL A 226 -5.19 3.36 -4.51
C VAL A 226 -3.76 3.89 -4.49
N TRP A 227 -3.15 3.89 -3.31
CA TRP A 227 -1.76 4.29 -3.09
C TRP A 227 -0.89 3.07 -2.79
N VAL A 228 0.36 3.10 -3.25
CA VAL A 228 1.40 2.12 -2.94
C VAL A 228 2.46 2.79 -2.10
N LEU A 229 2.85 2.15 -1.00
CA LEU A 229 3.87 2.64 -0.07
C LEU A 229 4.67 1.47 0.52
N ASP A 230 5.66 1.82 1.36
CA ASP A 230 6.57 0.90 2.04
C ASP A 230 7.43 0.04 1.07
N PHE A 231 8.50 0.64 0.54
CA PHE A 231 9.39 -0.04 -0.41
C PHE A 231 10.65 -0.60 0.26
N ASP A 232 10.65 -0.72 1.60
CA ASP A 232 11.84 -0.96 2.40
C ASP A 232 12.42 -2.38 2.26
N LEU A 233 11.62 -3.36 1.83
CA LEU A 233 12.06 -4.72 1.50
C LEU A 233 12.01 -5.06 0.02
N CYS A 234 11.65 -4.10 -0.84
CA CYS A 234 11.77 -4.25 -2.27
C CYS A 234 13.24 -4.43 -2.66
N ARG A 235 13.48 -5.25 -3.68
CA ARG A 235 14.81 -5.48 -4.23
C ARG A 235 14.77 -5.43 -5.73
N ALA A 236 15.88 -4.99 -6.32
CA ALA A 236 16.12 -5.20 -7.74
C ALA A 236 16.04 -6.70 -8.07
N MET A 237 15.56 -7.01 -9.27
CA MET A 237 15.44 -8.37 -9.75
C MET A 237 15.86 -8.48 -11.22
N PRO A 238 16.40 -9.64 -11.63
CA PRO A 238 16.76 -9.87 -13.02
C PRO A 238 15.53 -10.16 -13.90
N MET A 239 15.58 -9.81 -15.19
CA MET A 239 14.55 -10.18 -16.18
C MET A 239 14.80 -11.59 -16.73
N ASN A 240 14.68 -12.59 -15.85
CA ASN A 240 14.79 -14.02 -16.15
C ASN A 240 13.91 -14.86 -15.20
N GLU A 241 13.99 -16.18 -15.29
CA GLU A 241 13.22 -17.11 -14.44
C GLU A 241 13.47 -16.92 -12.93
N GLN A 242 14.69 -16.54 -12.53
CA GLN A 242 15.01 -16.25 -11.13
C GLN A 242 14.23 -15.03 -10.64
N GLY A 243 14.13 -13.99 -11.46
CA GLY A 243 13.31 -12.81 -11.17
C GLY A 243 11.83 -13.15 -11.07
N VAL A 244 11.32 -14.01 -11.96
CA VAL A 244 9.95 -14.52 -11.85
C VAL A 244 9.75 -15.21 -10.49
N GLN A 245 10.65 -16.11 -10.10
CA GLN A 245 10.53 -16.80 -8.81
C GLN A 245 10.62 -15.83 -7.61
N GLN A 246 11.40 -14.75 -7.73
CA GLN A 246 11.49 -13.69 -6.74
C GLN A 246 10.15 -12.95 -6.59
N THR A 247 9.53 -12.52 -7.70
CA THR A 247 8.20 -11.87 -7.68
C THR A 247 7.10 -12.78 -7.15
N VAL A 248 7.10 -14.07 -7.51
CA VAL A 248 6.16 -15.06 -6.95
C VAL A 248 6.37 -15.18 -5.45
N THR A 249 7.61 -15.21 -4.97
CA THR A 249 7.89 -15.26 -3.53
C THR A 249 7.38 -14.01 -2.81
N ALA A 250 7.62 -12.82 -3.38
CA ALA A 250 7.11 -11.54 -2.87
C ALA A 250 5.58 -11.52 -2.80
N PHE A 251 4.89 -11.94 -3.86
CA PHE A 251 3.41 -12.00 -3.93
C PHE A 251 2.77 -12.79 -2.76
N TYR A 252 3.43 -13.84 -2.28
CA TYR A 252 2.96 -14.63 -1.14
C TYR A 252 3.47 -14.15 0.23
N ARG A 253 4.52 -13.32 0.25
CA ARG A 253 5.04 -12.71 1.49
C ARG A 253 4.29 -11.45 1.87
N ASN A 254 3.82 -10.70 0.88
CA ASN A 254 3.02 -9.52 1.13
C ASN A 254 1.76 -9.89 1.92
N ASP A 255 1.26 -8.89 2.66
CA ASP A 255 -0.09 -8.89 3.20
C ASP A 255 -1.11 -9.32 2.12
N PRO A 256 -2.30 -9.82 2.51
CA PRO A 256 -3.25 -10.45 1.59
C PRO A 256 -4.02 -9.43 0.71
N TYR A 257 -3.32 -8.45 0.13
CA TYR A 257 -3.83 -7.48 -0.82
C TYR A 257 -4.37 -8.15 -2.08
N PHE A 258 -3.59 -9.09 -2.64
CA PHE A 258 -3.87 -9.64 -3.96
C PHE A 258 -4.94 -10.73 -3.92
N PRO A 259 -5.87 -10.76 -4.89
CA PRO A 259 -6.88 -11.81 -4.99
C PRO A 259 -6.24 -13.18 -5.12
N ARG A 260 -6.96 -14.20 -4.66
CA ARG A 260 -6.53 -15.61 -4.74
C ARG A 260 -7.48 -16.36 -5.65
N LEU A 261 -6.94 -17.21 -6.51
CA LEU A 261 -7.68 -18.03 -7.48
C LEU A 261 -8.80 -18.82 -6.78
N ARG A 262 -8.54 -19.36 -5.58
CA ARG A 262 -9.54 -20.16 -4.85
C ARG A 262 -10.59 -19.34 -4.11
N SER A 263 -10.21 -18.26 -3.44
CA SER A 263 -11.13 -17.51 -2.57
C SER A 263 -11.92 -16.44 -3.31
N SER A 264 -11.44 -16.01 -4.48
CA SER A 264 -11.99 -14.91 -5.27
C SER A 264 -11.67 -15.09 -6.77
N PRO A 265 -12.14 -16.18 -7.41
CA PRO A 265 -11.77 -16.53 -8.80
C PRO A 265 -12.07 -15.42 -9.80
N LEU A 266 -13.18 -14.70 -9.65
CA LEU A 266 -13.55 -13.57 -10.51
C LEU A 266 -12.57 -12.40 -10.37
N LEU A 267 -12.10 -12.09 -9.16
CA LEU A 267 -11.11 -11.03 -8.96
C LEU A 267 -9.72 -11.47 -9.43
N TRP A 268 -9.40 -12.76 -9.27
CA TRP A 268 -8.17 -13.33 -9.82
C TRP A 268 -8.13 -13.23 -11.34
N GLU A 269 -9.23 -13.55 -12.03
CA GLU A 269 -9.33 -13.42 -13.49
C GLU A 269 -9.06 -11.99 -13.96
N VAL A 270 -9.69 -11.01 -13.32
CA VAL A 270 -9.46 -9.59 -13.63
C VAL A 270 -8.01 -9.17 -13.35
N PHE A 271 -7.45 -9.60 -12.22
CA PHE A 271 -6.06 -9.36 -11.87
C PHE A 271 -5.10 -9.97 -12.90
N ARG A 272 -5.37 -11.21 -13.34
CA ARG A 272 -4.61 -11.94 -14.34
C ARG A 272 -4.60 -11.17 -15.66
N GLU A 273 -5.77 -10.84 -16.18
CA GLU A 273 -5.92 -10.14 -17.46
C GLU A 273 -5.22 -8.78 -17.45
N GLN A 274 -5.41 -8.01 -16.38
CA GLN A 274 -4.77 -6.71 -16.24
C GLN A 274 -3.24 -6.83 -16.12
N SER A 275 -2.73 -7.83 -15.39
CA SER A 275 -1.29 -8.08 -15.26
C SER A 275 -0.62 -8.36 -16.61
N LEU A 276 -1.27 -9.13 -17.47
CA LEU A 276 -0.79 -9.43 -18.82
C LEU A 276 -0.88 -8.20 -19.73
N ARG A 277 -2.02 -7.51 -19.72
CA ARG A 277 -2.26 -6.30 -20.51
C ARG A 277 -1.23 -5.20 -20.20
N CYS A 278 -0.93 -4.97 -18.92
CA CYS A 278 0.05 -3.95 -18.52
C CYS A 278 1.47 -4.25 -19.01
N SER A 279 1.81 -5.53 -19.22
CA SER A 279 3.12 -5.94 -19.74
C SER A 279 3.29 -5.67 -21.25
N GLU A 280 2.19 -5.51 -21.97
CA GLU A 280 2.17 -5.18 -23.41
C GLU A 280 2.40 -3.69 -23.69
N MET A 281 2.24 -2.81 -22.69
CA MET A 281 2.32 -1.36 -22.86
C MET A 281 3.74 -0.81 -22.73
N GLY A 282 4.13 0.12 -23.60
CA GLY A 282 5.42 0.84 -23.56
C GLY A 282 6.34 0.49 -24.74
N ASN A 283 7.66 0.55 -24.51
CA ASN A 283 8.67 0.35 -25.58
C ASN A 283 8.61 -1.05 -26.20
N ALA A 284 8.44 -1.10 -27.53
CA ALA A 284 8.33 -2.32 -28.32
C ALA A 284 9.50 -3.29 -28.16
N ALA A 285 10.72 -2.80 -27.97
CA ALA A 285 11.93 -3.64 -27.86
C ALA A 285 11.94 -4.56 -26.63
N GLU A 286 11.09 -4.28 -25.63
CA GLU A 286 11.02 -5.03 -24.37
C GLU A 286 9.67 -5.74 -24.17
N ILE A 287 8.67 -5.50 -25.02
CA ILE A 287 7.32 -6.08 -24.89
C ILE A 287 7.39 -7.60 -24.79
N ASP A 288 8.05 -8.27 -25.73
CA ASP A 288 8.10 -9.74 -25.77
C ASP A 288 8.65 -10.34 -24.48
N ARG A 289 9.71 -9.71 -23.93
CA ARG A 289 10.27 -10.11 -22.64
C ARG A 289 9.28 -9.88 -21.51
N ARG A 290 8.66 -8.71 -21.41
CA ARG A 290 7.71 -8.42 -20.31
C ARG A 290 6.48 -9.30 -20.36
N VAL A 291 5.93 -9.56 -21.55
CA VAL A 291 4.79 -10.45 -21.75
C VAL A 291 5.14 -11.88 -21.35
N LEU A 292 6.30 -12.39 -21.78
CA LEU A 292 6.78 -13.72 -21.39
C LEU A 292 6.89 -13.88 -19.87
N HIS A 293 7.56 -12.94 -19.19
CA HIS A 293 7.80 -13.04 -17.74
C HIS A 293 6.51 -12.83 -16.93
N SER A 294 5.61 -11.95 -17.38
CA SER A 294 4.28 -11.78 -16.77
C SER A 294 3.45 -13.06 -16.89
N GLY A 295 3.47 -13.71 -18.06
CA GLY A 295 2.82 -15.00 -18.27
C GLY A 295 3.41 -16.13 -17.42
N LEU A 296 4.73 -16.13 -17.18
CA LEU A 296 5.36 -17.08 -16.25
C LEU A 296 4.97 -16.81 -14.80
N PHE A 297 4.92 -15.54 -14.37
CA PHE A 297 4.49 -15.13 -13.04
C PHE A 297 3.05 -15.57 -12.73
N VAL A 298 2.12 -15.30 -13.63
CA VAL A 298 0.71 -15.72 -13.51
C VAL A 298 0.63 -17.24 -13.39
N ARG A 299 1.24 -17.98 -14.33
CA ARG A 299 1.18 -19.45 -14.34
C ARG A 299 1.76 -20.06 -13.05
N ALA A 300 2.88 -19.54 -12.57
CA ALA A 300 3.50 -20.00 -11.33
C ALA A 300 2.59 -19.78 -10.11
N ILE A 301 1.82 -18.70 -10.06
CA ILE A 301 0.82 -18.49 -9.00
C ILE A 301 -0.32 -19.52 -9.13
N GLU A 302 -0.87 -19.70 -10.33
CA GLU A 302 -1.97 -20.65 -10.59
C GLU A 302 -1.58 -22.09 -10.25
N GLU A 303 -0.40 -22.53 -10.68
CA GLU A 303 0.15 -23.86 -10.37
C GLU A 303 0.34 -24.06 -8.85
N ARG A 304 0.85 -23.03 -8.15
CA ARG A 304 1.03 -23.08 -6.70
C ARG A 304 -0.29 -23.08 -5.95
N GLU A 305 -1.32 -22.39 -6.45
CA GLU A 305 -2.66 -22.46 -5.86
C GLU A 305 -3.39 -23.77 -6.21
N ALA A 306 -3.09 -24.41 -7.34
CA ALA A 306 -3.63 -25.73 -7.67
C ALA A 306 -3.08 -26.83 -6.73
N THR A 307 -1.81 -26.75 -6.34
CA THR A 307 -1.11 -27.79 -5.56
C THR A 307 -1.29 -27.71 -4.04
N ARG A 308 -1.80 -26.59 -3.49
CA ARG A 308 -2.12 -26.50 -2.05
C ARG A 308 -3.36 -27.33 -1.72
N GLU A 309 -3.21 -28.54 -1.19
CA GLU A 309 -4.33 -29.30 -0.64
C GLU A 309 -5.07 -28.49 0.43
N SER A 310 -6.40 -28.61 0.44
CA SER A 310 -7.30 -27.99 1.40
C SER A 310 -7.02 -28.51 2.82
N TYR A 311 -6.34 -27.69 3.61
CA TYR A 311 -6.26 -27.81 5.07
C TYR A 311 -7.22 -26.81 5.72
#